data_AF-A0AAZ1XMS3-F1
#
_entry.id   AF-A0AAZ1XMS3-F1
#
_cell.length_a   1.000
_cell.length_b   1.000
_cell.length_c   1.000
_cell.angle_alpha   90.00
_cell.angle_beta   90.00
_cell.angle_gamma   90.00
#
_symmetry.space_group_name_H-M   'P 1'
#
loop_
_entity.id
_entity.type
_entity.pdbx_description
1 polymer ?
#
loop_
_entity_poly.entity_id
_entity_poly.type
_entity_poly.pdbx_seq_one_letter_code
_entity_poly.pdbx_strand_id
1 'polypeptide(L)'
;NLSERSCETLSSLLSSQPSSLREHDLSNNDLKDSGVKVLSSGLENPYCELETLRLSVCLITEKGCTSLVSALSSSSSHLKELDLSYNNPGEAEVKMLEQLKLDTLSFTVCLLNFADAAGRLCVNLRVKYSKCSIQQASFTQALLNTSAN
;
A
#
# COMPACT_ATOMS: atom_id res chain seq x y z
N ASN A 1 2.46 6.10 -17.78
CA ASN A 1 1.39 6.93 -17.21
C ASN A 1 0.05 6.28 -17.50
N LEU A 2 -0.48 5.53 -16.53
CA LEU A 2 -1.80 4.93 -16.64
C LEU A 2 -2.86 6.04 -16.66
N SER A 3 -3.83 5.90 -17.56
CA SER A 3 -4.97 6.81 -17.61
C SER A 3 -6.03 6.39 -16.59
N GLU A 4 -6.91 7.31 -16.19
CA GLU A 4 -8.06 7.01 -15.33
C GLU A 4 -8.93 5.86 -15.88
N ARG A 5 -9.09 5.78 -17.21
CA ARG A 5 -9.77 4.66 -17.89
C ARG A 5 -9.09 3.31 -17.68
N SER A 6 -7.77 3.31 -17.53
CA SER A 6 -7.02 2.08 -17.23
C SER A 6 -7.33 1.61 -15.81
N CYS A 7 -7.46 2.53 -14.84
CA CYS A 7 -7.91 2.21 -13.48
C CYS A 7 -9.36 1.71 -13.47
N GLU A 8 -10.26 2.32 -14.25
CA GLU A 8 -11.64 1.86 -14.38
C GLU A 8 -11.72 0.45 -14.97
N THR A 9 -10.90 0.16 -16.00
CA THR A 9 -10.82 -1.16 -16.61
C THR A 9 -10.32 -2.19 -15.60
N LEU A 10 -9.27 -1.87 -14.84
CA LEU A 10 -8.74 -2.75 -13.80
C LEU A 10 -9.73 -2.97 -12.66
N SER A 11 -10.39 -1.90 -12.19
CA SER A 11 -11.45 -1.99 -11.18
C SER A 11 -12.60 -2.88 -11.65
N SER A 12 -13.00 -2.75 -12.92
CA SER A 12 -14.00 -3.63 -13.55
C SER A 12 -13.54 -5.09 -13.60
N LEU A 13 -12.26 -5.33 -13.91
CA LEU A 13 -11.68 -6.68 -13.93
C LEU A 13 -11.64 -7.31 -12.52
N LEU A 14 -11.20 -6.54 -11.51
CA LEU A 14 -11.16 -6.98 -10.11
C LEU A 14 -12.57 -7.25 -9.54
N SER A 15 -13.57 -6.47 -9.99
CA SER A 15 -14.97 -6.66 -9.61
C SER A 15 -15.70 -7.75 -10.43
N SER A 16 -15.17 -8.16 -11.58
CA SER A 16 -15.76 -9.23 -12.40
C SER A 16 -15.38 -10.64 -11.91
N GLN A 17 -16.33 -11.58 -11.92
CA GLN A 17 -16.09 -12.98 -11.53
C GLN A 17 -15.92 -13.91 -12.73
N PRO A 18 -14.98 -14.89 -12.66
CA PRO A 18 -13.86 -14.97 -11.72
C PRO A 18 -12.69 -14.08 -12.17
N SER A 19 -12.18 -13.22 -11.29
CA SER A 19 -10.94 -12.50 -11.56
C SER A 19 -9.76 -13.44 -11.29
N SER A 20 -9.07 -13.86 -12.33
CA SER A 20 -7.87 -14.71 -12.21
C SER A 20 -6.60 -13.92 -11.89
N LEU A 21 -6.74 -12.61 -11.63
CA LEU A 21 -5.62 -11.70 -11.44
C LEU A 21 -5.10 -11.82 -10.00
N ARG A 22 -3.96 -12.49 -9.85
CA ARG A 22 -3.30 -12.70 -8.55
C ARG A 22 -2.26 -11.65 -8.22
N GLU A 23 -1.62 -11.08 -9.23
CA GLU A 23 -0.55 -10.11 -9.02
C GLU A 23 -0.69 -8.97 -10.01
N HIS A 24 -0.56 -7.74 -9.52
CA HIS A 24 -0.54 -6.58 -10.38
C HIS A 24 0.43 -5.51 -9.89
N ASP A 25 1.31 -5.09 -10.79
CA ASP A 25 2.26 -4.02 -10.55
C ASP A 25 1.85 -2.78 -11.36
N LEU A 26 1.42 -1.75 -10.64
CA LEU A 26 1.05 -0.44 -11.17
C LEU A 26 2.09 0.63 -10.86
N SER A 27 3.26 0.25 -10.36
CA SER A 27 4.30 1.18 -9.91
C SER A 27 4.75 2.11 -11.05
N ASN A 28 5.22 3.31 -10.69
CA ASN A 28 5.69 4.35 -11.60
C ASN A 28 4.59 4.87 -12.56
N ASN A 29 3.37 5.02 -12.04
CA ASN A 29 2.27 5.63 -12.78
C ASN A 29 1.60 6.73 -11.97
N ASP A 30 1.17 7.83 -12.59
CA ASP A 30 0.55 8.96 -11.87
C ASP A 30 -0.92 8.66 -11.51
N LEU A 31 -1.16 7.57 -10.80
CA LEU A 31 -2.50 7.16 -10.35
C LEU A 31 -3.13 8.25 -9.49
N LYS A 32 -2.34 8.85 -8.59
CA LYS A 32 -2.78 9.79 -7.57
C LYS A 32 -3.91 9.19 -6.72
N ASP A 33 -4.52 10.02 -5.86
CA ASP A 33 -5.63 9.58 -5.02
C ASP A 33 -6.86 9.16 -5.83
N SER A 34 -7.11 9.78 -6.99
CA SER A 34 -8.26 9.48 -7.84
C SER A 34 -8.18 8.09 -8.46
N GLY A 35 -7.03 7.71 -9.03
CA GLY A 35 -6.81 6.39 -9.59
C GLY A 35 -6.88 5.28 -8.53
N VAL A 36 -6.32 5.54 -7.34
CA VAL A 36 -6.42 4.62 -6.20
C VAL A 36 -7.87 4.47 -5.74
N LYS A 37 -8.65 5.56 -5.67
CA LYS A 37 -10.06 5.48 -5.29
C LYS A 37 -10.88 4.59 -6.23
N VAL A 38 -10.63 4.69 -7.53
CA VAL A 38 -11.28 3.82 -8.53
C VAL A 38 -10.80 2.37 -8.39
N LEU A 39 -9.51 2.15 -8.12
CA LEU A 39 -8.97 0.81 -7.87
C LEU A 39 -9.57 0.18 -6.61
N SER A 40 -9.72 0.97 -5.53
CA SER A 40 -10.30 0.55 -4.24
C SER A 40 -11.70 -0.02 -4.39
N SER A 41 -12.56 0.57 -5.23
CA SER A 41 -13.91 0.03 -5.44
C SER A 41 -13.91 -1.36 -6.09
N GLY A 42 -12.88 -1.68 -6.89
CA GLY A 42 -12.70 -3.02 -7.43
C GLY A 42 -12.20 -4.02 -6.38
N LEU A 43 -11.37 -3.56 -5.44
CA LEU A 43 -10.86 -4.35 -4.31
C LEU A 43 -11.92 -4.63 -3.24
N GLU A 44 -12.99 -3.85 -3.18
CA GLU A 44 -14.14 -4.11 -2.27
C GLU A 44 -14.86 -5.42 -2.62
N ASN A 45 -14.66 -5.97 -3.81
CA ASN A 45 -15.24 -7.25 -4.20
C ASN A 45 -14.67 -8.40 -3.34
N PRO A 46 -15.50 -9.11 -2.54
CA PRO A 46 -15.02 -10.22 -1.70
C PRO A 46 -14.47 -11.41 -2.48
N TYR A 47 -14.72 -11.47 -3.79
CA TYR A 47 -14.21 -12.51 -4.68
C TYR A 47 -12.94 -12.12 -5.43
N CYS A 48 -12.33 -10.99 -5.07
CA CYS A 48 -11.05 -10.56 -5.63
C CYS A 48 -9.92 -11.50 -5.18
N GLU A 49 -9.34 -12.23 -6.13
CA GLU A 49 -8.22 -13.16 -5.87
C GLU A 49 -6.84 -12.48 -5.88
N LEU A 50 -6.78 -11.14 -5.86
CA LEU A 50 -5.52 -10.41 -5.90
C LEU A 50 -4.71 -10.67 -4.62
N GLU A 51 -3.55 -11.29 -4.78
CA GLU A 51 -2.61 -11.61 -3.70
C GLU A 51 -1.50 -10.56 -3.56
N THR A 52 -1.08 -9.93 -4.67
CA THR A 52 -0.02 -8.90 -4.67
C THR A 52 -0.45 -7.65 -5.42
N LEU A 53 -0.31 -6.49 -4.77
CA LEU A 53 -0.55 -5.19 -5.37
C LEU A 53 0.66 -4.27 -5.14
N ARG A 54 1.27 -3.79 -6.23
CA ARG A 54 2.35 -2.79 -6.15
C ARG A 54 1.90 -1.47 -6.72
N LEU A 55 2.04 -0.41 -5.94
CA LEU A 55 1.66 0.96 -6.24
C LEU A 55 2.81 1.92 -5.96
N SER A 56 4.05 1.47 -6.13
CA SER A 56 5.21 2.27 -5.78
C SER A 56 5.36 3.47 -6.71
N VAL A 57 5.75 4.65 -6.19
CA VAL A 57 5.94 5.87 -7.00
C VAL A 57 4.65 6.23 -7.78
N CYS A 58 3.50 6.28 -7.10
CA CYS A 58 2.20 6.53 -7.72
C CYS A 58 1.55 7.87 -7.35
N LEU A 59 2.30 8.74 -6.67
CA LEU A 59 1.84 10.04 -6.16
C LEU A 59 0.61 9.94 -5.24
N ILE A 60 0.53 8.84 -4.49
CA ILE A 60 -0.56 8.57 -3.56
C ILE A 60 -0.33 9.36 -2.27
N THR A 61 -1.37 10.03 -1.79
CA THR A 61 -1.35 10.73 -0.50
C THR A 61 -2.16 9.97 0.55
N GLU A 62 -2.25 10.54 1.75
CA GLU A 62 -3.11 10.08 2.84
C GLU A 62 -4.53 9.76 2.36
N LYS A 63 -5.13 10.63 1.53
CA LYS A 63 -6.51 10.45 1.04
C LYS A 63 -6.68 9.18 0.19
N GLY A 64 -5.71 8.90 -0.68
CA GLY A 64 -5.70 7.68 -1.47
C GLY A 64 -5.53 6.45 -0.57
N CYS A 65 -4.65 6.53 0.44
CA CYS A 65 -4.45 5.45 1.39
C CYS A 65 -5.67 5.20 2.28
N THR A 66 -6.39 6.22 2.73
CA THR A 66 -7.67 6.06 3.44
C THR A 66 -8.66 5.24 2.60
N SER A 67 -8.75 5.51 1.29
CA SER A 67 -9.62 4.77 0.38
C SER A 67 -9.19 3.30 0.23
N LEU A 68 -7.88 3.05 0.17
CA LEU A 68 -7.30 1.70 0.10
C LEU A 68 -7.55 0.91 1.39
N VAL A 69 -7.28 1.50 2.56
CA VAL A 69 -7.52 0.91 3.88
C VAL A 69 -8.98 0.52 4.06
N SER A 70 -9.91 1.41 3.65
CA SER A 70 -11.35 1.14 3.75
C SER A 70 -11.75 -0.08 2.94
N ALA A 71 -11.28 -0.20 1.70
CA ALA A 71 -11.58 -1.33 0.82
C ALA A 71 -11.00 -2.65 1.34
N LEU A 72 -9.74 -2.63 1.79
CA LEU A 72 -9.03 -3.82 2.30
C LEU A 72 -9.53 -4.25 3.68
N SER A 73 -10.05 -3.32 4.50
CA SER A 73 -10.68 -3.64 5.79
C SER A 73 -12.08 -4.23 5.63
N SER A 74 -12.80 -3.82 4.59
CA SER A 74 -14.21 -4.19 4.37
C SER A 74 -14.36 -5.50 3.59
N SER A 75 -13.35 -5.88 2.80
CA SER A 75 -13.35 -7.10 2.01
C SER A 75 -12.46 -8.18 2.64
N SER A 76 -12.86 -9.44 2.52
CA SER A 76 -11.97 -10.59 2.80
C SER A 76 -10.92 -10.69 1.69
N SER A 77 -10.09 -9.67 1.54
CA SER A 77 -9.10 -9.64 0.48
C SER A 77 -8.13 -10.82 0.63
N HIS A 78 -7.85 -11.49 -0.49
CA HIS A 78 -6.77 -12.47 -0.56
C HIS A 78 -5.39 -11.81 -0.62
N LEU A 79 -5.34 -10.50 -0.43
CA LEU A 79 -4.14 -9.70 -0.53
C LEU A 79 -3.17 -10.08 0.59
N LYS A 80 -1.96 -10.44 0.17
CA LYS A 80 -0.85 -10.82 1.04
C LYS A 80 0.28 -9.80 0.96
N GLU A 81 0.46 -9.18 -0.19
CA GLU A 81 1.51 -8.19 -0.41
C GLU A 81 0.94 -6.87 -0.90
N LEU A 82 1.28 -5.79 -0.20
CA LEU A 82 1.02 -4.42 -0.63
C LEU A 82 2.30 -3.61 -0.62
N ASP A 83 2.61 -2.97 -1.74
CA ASP A 83 3.77 -2.08 -1.88
C ASP A 83 3.30 -0.64 -2.18
N LEU A 84 3.50 0.25 -1.21
CA LEU A 84 3.22 1.69 -1.29
C LEU A 84 4.52 2.51 -1.22
N SER A 85 5.68 1.92 -1.47
CA SER A 85 6.95 2.64 -1.44
C SER A 85 6.95 3.88 -2.35
N TYR A 86 7.60 4.94 -1.91
CA TYR A 86 7.74 6.22 -2.59
C TYR A 86 6.38 6.91 -2.86
N ASN A 87 5.45 6.73 -1.93
CA ASN A 87 4.23 7.54 -1.80
C ASN A 87 4.23 8.29 -0.47
N ASN A 88 3.17 9.04 -0.19
CA ASN A 88 2.98 9.76 1.06
C ASN A 88 1.71 9.27 1.80
N PRO A 89 1.72 8.03 2.35
CA PRO A 89 0.52 7.42 2.92
C PRO A 89 -0.01 8.11 4.18
N GLY A 90 0.80 8.91 4.89
CA GLY A 90 0.44 9.46 6.20
C GLY A 90 0.70 8.48 7.35
N GLU A 91 1.08 8.99 8.53
CA GLU A 91 1.44 8.13 9.67
C GLU A 91 0.23 7.36 10.23
N ALA A 92 -0.95 7.97 10.23
CA ALA A 92 -2.17 7.35 10.76
C ALA A 92 -2.60 6.14 9.91
N GLU A 93 -2.58 6.29 8.59
CA GLU A 93 -2.94 5.28 7.60
C GLU A 93 -1.94 4.13 7.61
N VAL A 94 -0.64 4.41 7.77
CA VAL A 94 0.37 3.35 7.95
C VAL A 94 -0.02 2.48 9.15
N LYS A 95 -0.34 3.07 10.31
CA LYS A 95 -0.80 2.30 11.50
C LYS A 95 -2.08 1.50 11.25
N MET A 96 -2.95 1.94 10.35
CA MET A 96 -4.13 1.18 9.95
C MET A 96 -3.79 0.03 8.99
N LEU A 97 -2.90 0.26 8.02
CA LEU A 97 -2.42 -0.77 7.10
C LEU A 97 -1.72 -1.92 7.84
N GLU A 98 -0.98 -1.62 8.91
CA GLU A 98 -0.37 -2.65 9.77
C GLU A 98 -1.41 -3.58 10.44
N GLN A 99 -2.66 -3.11 10.61
CA GLN A 99 -3.73 -3.91 11.20
C GLN A 99 -4.40 -4.86 10.19
N LEU A 100 -4.14 -4.70 8.89
CA LEU A 100 -4.72 -5.53 7.82
C LEU A 100 -4.17 -6.97 7.78
N LYS A 101 -3.18 -7.30 8.62
CA LYS A 101 -2.58 -8.65 8.72
C LYS A 101 -2.07 -9.23 7.39
N LEU A 102 -1.59 -8.37 6.50
CA LEU A 102 -0.91 -8.77 5.25
C LEU A 102 0.36 -9.57 5.58
N ASP A 103 0.79 -10.48 4.70
CA ASP A 103 2.05 -11.21 4.89
C ASP A 103 3.26 -10.27 4.70
N THR A 104 3.18 -9.35 3.73
CA THR A 104 4.18 -8.31 3.46
C THR A 104 3.53 -6.96 3.22
N LEU A 105 4.04 -5.92 3.90
CA LEU A 105 3.68 -4.53 3.66
C LEU A 105 4.97 -3.74 3.41
N SER A 106 5.06 -3.06 2.27
CA SER A 106 6.18 -2.17 1.94
C SER A 106 5.70 -0.72 1.86
N PHE A 107 6.41 0.19 2.50
CA PHE A 107 6.18 1.63 2.41
C PHE A 107 7.50 2.38 2.62
N THR A 108 7.54 3.63 2.20
CA THR A 108 8.71 4.49 2.45
C THR A 108 8.45 5.37 3.64
N VAL A 109 9.36 5.34 4.61
CA VAL A 109 9.43 6.36 5.64
C VAL A 109 10.47 7.36 5.19
N CYS A 110 10.04 8.58 4.92
CA CYS A 110 10.99 9.68 4.80
C CYS A 110 11.38 10.10 6.22
N LEU A 111 12.62 9.81 6.59
CA LEU A 111 13.26 10.46 7.71
C LEU A 111 13.25 11.93 7.36
N LEU A 112 12.53 12.73 8.12
CA LEU A 112 12.35 14.16 7.87
C LEU A 112 13.67 14.97 7.92
N ASN A 113 14.87 14.36 7.82
CA ASN A 113 16.14 15.02 8.11
C ASN A 113 17.32 14.90 7.12
N PHE A 114 17.37 14.14 6.00
CA PHE A 114 18.56 14.26 5.08
C PHE A 114 18.39 14.01 3.56
N ALA A 115 18.35 15.04 2.73
CA ALA A 115 18.60 15.00 1.28
C ALA A 115 17.47 14.86 0.19
N ASP A 116 16.48 15.74 0.03
CA ASP A 116 15.81 16.00 -1.28
C ASP A 116 16.34 17.36 -1.77
N ALA A 117 15.82 17.98 -2.83
CA ALA A 117 16.25 19.35 -3.19
C ALA A 117 16.07 20.38 -2.04
N ALA A 118 15.39 19.99 -0.94
CA ALA A 118 15.29 20.64 0.36
C ALA A 118 15.84 19.82 1.56
N GLY A 119 16.40 18.63 1.38
CA GLY A 119 17.06 17.91 2.47
C GLY A 119 16.33 16.75 3.21
N ARG A 120 15.54 15.85 2.59
CA ARG A 120 15.01 14.58 3.19
C ARG A 120 15.60 13.22 2.74
N LEU A 121 15.84 12.28 3.68
CA LEU A 121 16.39 10.93 3.42
C LEU A 121 15.23 9.97 3.49
N CYS A 122 15.01 9.18 2.46
CA CYS A 122 13.91 8.22 2.47
C CYS A 122 14.46 6.80 2.52
N VAL A 123 13.99 6.02 3.49
CA VAL A 123 14.35 4.61 3.67
C VAL A 123 13.10 3.78 3.33
N ASN A 124 13.26 2.80 2.43
CA ASN A 124 12.22 1.82 2.18
C ASN A 124 12.17 0.84 3.35
N LEU A 125 11.00 0.76 3.98
CA LEU A 125 10.70 -0.23 4.99
C LEU A 125 9.83 -1.31 4.36
N ARG A 126 10.31 -2.54 4.43
CA ARG A 126 9.52 -3.73 4.14
C ARG A 126 9.27 -4.45 5.46
N VAL A 127 8.03 -4.43 5.91
CA VAL A 127 7.59 -5.16 7.09
C VAL A 127 7.03 -6.50 6.63
N LYS A 128 7.57 -7.59 7.17
CA LYS A 128 7.02 -8.94 6.98
C LYS A 128 6.33 -9.36 8.27
N TYR A 129 5.04 -9.68 8.19
CA TYR A 129 4.31 -10.21 9.32
C TYR A 129 4.34 -11.73 9.24
N SER A 130 5.17 -12.36 10.07
CA SER A 130 5.13 -13.82 10.22
C SER A 130 3.91 -14.23 11.03
N LYS A 131 3.13 -15.21 10.56
CA LYS A 131 2.01 -15.83 11.32
C LYS A 131 2.42 -16.52 12.63
N CYS A 132 3.70 -16.48 13.00
CA CYS A 132 4.20 -17.10 14.21
C CYS A 132 3.82 -16.23 15.43
N SER A 133 3.21 -16.85 16.44
CA SER A 133 2.59 -16.23 17.62
C SER A 133 3.55 -15.53 18.58
N ILE A 134 4.74 -15.14 18.13
CA ILE A 134 5.80 -14.58 18.96
C ILE A 134 6.48 -13.48 18.13
N GLN A 135 6.42 -12.25 18.65
CA GLN A 135 6.93 -10.98 18.08
C GLN A 135 5.97 -10.18 17.18
N GLN A 136 4.95 -9.58 17.81
CA GLN A 136 4.64 -8.18 17.48
C GLN A 136 5.84 -7.33 17.90
N ALA A 137 6.84 -7.18 17.02
CA ALA A 137 7.78 -6.07 17.17
C ALA A 137 6.98 -4.80 16.84
N SER A 138 6.59 -4.05 17.87
CA SER A 138 5.96 -2.76 17.67
C SER A 138 6.94 -1.82 16.99
N PHE A 139 6.40 -1.02 16.07
CA PHE A 139 7.05 0.03 15.27
C PHE A 139 8.02 0.93 16.05
N THR A 140 7.84 1.05 17.37
CA THR A 140 8.69 1.85 18.26
C THR A 140 10.18 1.45 18.20
N GLN A 141 10.51 0.17 17.99
CA GLN A 141 11.91 -0.26 18.05
C GLN A 141 12.68 -0.03 16.74
N ALA A 142 12.00 -0.05 15.58
CA ALA A 142 12.65 0.18 14.30
C ALA A 142 13.04 1.65 14.10
N LEU A 143 12.19 2.60 14.56
CA LEU A 143 12.50 4.03 14.51
C LEU A 143 13.60 4.46 15.49
N LEU A 144 13.72 3.80 16.65
CA LEU A 144 14.77 4.10 17.64
C LEU A 144 16.17 3.70 17.17
N ASN A 145 16.29 2.68 16.30
CA ASN A 145 17.59 2.25 15.80
C ASN A 145 18.11 3.07 14.61
N THR A 146 17.24 3.83 13.94
CA THR A 146 17.62 4.72 12.83
C THR A 146 17.98 6.13 13.27
N SER A 147 17.63 6.53 14.50
CA SER A 147 18.04 7.82 15.09
C SER A 147 19.31 7.75 15.94
N ALA A 148 19.87 6.55 16.13
CA ALA A 148 21.02 6.29 17.00
C ALA A 148 22.35 6.04 16.25
N ASN A 149 22.42 6.27 14.93
CA ASN A 149 23.65 6.20 14.14
C ASN A 149 23.87 7.48 13.33
#